data_AF-A0A7C7U562-F1
#
_entry.id   AF-A0A7C7U562-F1
#
_cell.length_a   1.000
_cell.length_b   1.000
_cell.length_c   1.000
_cell.angle_alpha   90.00
_cell.angle_beta   90.00
_cell.angle_gamma   90.00
#
_symmetry.space_group_name_H-M   'P 1'
#
loop_
_entity.id
_entity.type
_entity.pdbx_description
1 polymer ?
#
loop_
_entity_poly.entity_id
_entity_poly.type
_entity_poly.pdbx_seq_one_letter_code
_entity_poly.pdbx_strand_id
1 'polypeptide(L)'
;MGIRRSLLVFIVALSGGMASFANADGAAELVDDPWLSQQGPAVAEPVEVAKEQVIEAWTTAPQAAFARTAALRRVRLELGAADLVAPASVILKGATEDDPEIYSEFAVDLAPATPLFRWAHVRALVASGDVGAAMRATVDAIWSVVGSLSAQLWLIENFSLIALMVVLGAPLGFVLLSALHVFPHAAHDVGDLLGGRGLPVFAGSAALAAFLLVPFSLGEGVMGFALSLFALAFAYGKSHQRKVLVMAAVLLVIGLHPLAQFVSVATTLVDQDPVARSVMAVVSGLETNADVERLESVVGQDPVAAHALVVRARRYGLEEQSRIALEALDERYPSNGHVLAALGSIEMRRDQTEAAIGFYERAAPQVDSATLLFDLSQAYAAAFRMEEYEATLVKAQRLDASKVASLSSLGDARLVADLSFPVGLLYDRFQSLVLSQDLQFGLVTRLAPGRIGESWLMTAGSFTLVVLFGLLFANRFDHSSQCLRCGHRICTRCEETVWSEEICEDCHHLFQYPDSTDPSLRMARLQTLSRRGVMIDRIVLAASVLIPGVAGIASRRPDFAMFGLLLFSWIAAWIVWPFGVFDDPLLMGDAAWLCFLIPGVLAVLSYSGIVIASLVARKNF
;
A
#
# COMPACT_ATOMS: atom_id res chain seq x y z
N MET A 1 -27.13 -13.25 5.55
CA MET A 1 -26.10 -14.00 6.32
C MET A 1 -25.30 -15.01 5.49
N GLY A 2 -25.82 -15.61 4.40
CA GLY A 2 -25.06 -16.57 3.59
C GLY A 2 -23.90 -15.99 2.75
N ILE A 3 -24.00 -14.74 2.31
CA ILE A 3 -22.99 -14.09 1.43
C ILE A 3 -21.68 -13.76 2.17
N ARG A 4 -21.75 -13.47 3.49
CA ARG A 4 -20.54 -13.24 4.31
C ARG A 4 -19.66 -14.49 4.42
N ARG A 5 -20.23 -15.72 4.39
CA ARG A 5 -19.44 -16.96 4.54
C ARG A 5 -18.74 -17.39 3.25
N SER A 6 -19.36 -17.26 2.09
CA SER A 6 -18.75 -17.70 0.83
C SER A 6 -17.63 -16.78 0.34
N LEU A 7 -17.73 -15.46 0.59
CA LEU A 7 -16.63 -14.53 0.34
C LEU A 7 -15.46 -14.76 1.33
N LEU A 8 -15.79 -15.09 2.60
CA LEU A 8 -14.78 -15.45 3.60
C LEU A 8 -14.00 -16.71 3.19
N VAL A 9 -14.64 -17.76 2.67
CA VAL A 9 -13.96 -19.04 2.38
C VAL A 9 -12.93 -18.91 1.25
N PHE A 10 -13.20 -18.09 0.23
CA PHE A 10 -12.22 -17.88 -0.85
C PHE A 10 -11.04 -16.97 -0.41
N ILE A 11 -11.29 -16.02 0.49
CA ILE A 11 -10.25 -15.15 1.08
C ILE A 11 -9.45 -15.90 2.17
N VAL A 12 -10.10 -16.75 2.97
CA VAL A 12 -9.50 -17.59 4.03
C VAL A 12 -8.62 -18.70 3.44
N ALA A 13 -8.96 -19.25 2.27
CA ALA A 13 -8.09 -20.22 1.59
C ALA A 13 -6.75 -19.61 1.10
N LEU A 14 -6.71 -18.30 0.85
CA LEU A 14 -5.48 -17.56 0.52
C LEU A 14 -4.78 -16.96 1.76
N SER A 15 -5.50 -16.76 2.87
CA SER A 15 -4.97 -16.19 4.13
C SER A 15 -4.74 -17.19 5.25
N GLY A 16 -4.95 -18.50 5.01
CA GLY A 16 -4.80 -19.59 5.99
C GLY A 16 -3.39 -19.81 6.57
N GLY A 17 -2.44 -18.92 6.30
CA GLY A 17 -1.13 -18.86 6.95
C GLY A 17 -0.85 -17.58 7.75
N MET A 18 -1.80 -16.62 7.84
CA MET A 18 -1.56 -15.31 8.49
C MET A 18 -2.63 -14.86 9.49
N ALA A 19 -3.68 -15.67 9.72
CA ALA A 19 -4.75 -15.31 10.65
C ALA A 19 -4.41 -15.72 12.10
N SER A 20 -3.66 -14.88 12.82
CA SER A 20 -3.59 -14.94 14.30
C SER A 20 -3.48 -13.57 15.01
N PHE A 21 -3.65 -12.44 14.32
CA PHE A 21 -3.54 -11.12 14.95
C PHE A 21 -4.63 -10.19 14.41
N ALA A 22 -5.77 -10.16 15.08
CA ALA A 22 -6.81 -9.14 14.86
C ALA A 22 -7.75 -9.11 16.07
N ASN A 23 -7.34 -8.46 17.15
CA ASN A 23 -8.23 -8.00 18.21
C ASN A 23 -7.95 -6.51 18.47
N ALA A 24 -8.99 -5.69 18.33
CA ALA A 24 -8.95 -4.24 18.45
C ALA A 24 -9.03 -3.74 19.92
N ASP A 25 -8.48 -4.50 20.87
CA ASP A 25 -8.40 -4.14 22.30
C ASP A 25 -6.97 -3.71 22.74
N GLY A 26 -6.05 -3.52 21.78
CA GLY A 26 -4.62 -3.27 22.01
C GLY A 26 -4.23 -1.98 22.75
N ALA A 27 -5.19 -1.14 23.17
CA ALA A 27 -4.90 -0.02 24.07
C ALA A 27 -4.87 -0.44 25.56
N ALA A 28 -5.44 -1.61 25.91
CA ALA A 28 -5.49 -2.11 27.29
C ALA A 28 -4.40 -3.16 27.62
N GLU A 29 -3.73 -3.71 26.60
CA GLU A 29 -2.70 -4.76 26.76
C GLU A 29 -1.26 -4.21 26.75
N LEU A 30 -1.09 -2.95 27.16
CA LEU A 30 0.21 -2.31 27.43
C LEU A 30 0.61 -2.41 28.92
N VAL A 31 -0.09 -3.24 29.71
CA VAL A 31 0.15 -3.41 31.15
C VAL A 31 1.01 -4.66 31.46
N ASP A 32 1.15 -5.60 30.51
CA ASP A 32 2.07 -6.75 30.63
C ASP A 32 3.34 -6.53 29.79
N ASP A 33 3.98 -5.39 30.00
CA ASP A 33 5.23 -5.04 29.35
C ASP A 33 6.41 -5.84 29.97
N PRO A 34 7.17 -6.64 29.19
CA PRO A 34 8.39 -7.31 29.66
C PRO A 34 9.44 -6.37 30.28
N TRP A 35 9.33 -5.05 30.07
CA TRP A 35 10.10 -4.01 30.76
C TRP A 35 9.95 -3.99 32.30
N LEU A 36 8.96 -4.70 32.88
CA LEU A 36 8.81 -4.84 34.34
C LEU A 36 9.33 -6.17 34.91
N SER A 37 9.77 -7.12 34.07
CA SER A 37 10.30 -8.40 34.54
C SER A 37 11.82 -8.30 34.78
N GLN A 38 12.24 -8.50 36.04
CA GLN A 38 13.60 -8.31 36.55
C GLN A 38 14.68 -9.30 36.03
N GLN A 39 14.55 -9.89 34.85
CA GLN A 39 15.47 -10.92 34.36
C GLN A 39 15.96 -10.64 32.93
N GLY A 40 16.77 -9.57 32.77
CA GLY A 40 17.60 -9.36 31.58
C GLY A 40 19.01 -9.97 31.74
N PRO A 41 19.65 -10.47 30.66
CA PRO A 41 21.01 -10.99 30.71
C PRO A 41 22.02 -9.87 30.99
N ALA A 42 23.01 -10.18 31.82
CA ALA A 42 24.00 -9.24 32.33
C ALA A 42 24.97 -8.74 31.23
N VAL A 43 25.00 -7.41 31.01
CA VAL A 43 26.14 -6.68 30.43
C VAL A 43 26.32 -5.37 31.22
N ALA A 44 27.58 -5.01 31.41
CA ALA A 44 28.09 -3.94 32.26
C ALA A 44 27.40 -2.57 32.04
N GLU A 45 27.02 -1.92 33.15
CA GLU A 45 26.73 -0.49 33.19
C GLU A 45 27.94 0.30 32.67
N PRO A 46 27.81 1.15 31.63
CA PRO A 46 28.78 2.19 31.37
C PRO A 46 28.26 3.52 31.91
N VAL A 47 29.01 4.06 32.86
CA VAL A 47 29.17 5.50 33.20
C VAL A 47 27.90 6.20 33.70
N GLU A 48 27.89 6.52 35.01
CA GLU A 48 27.00 7.45 35.73
C GLU A 48 25.82 8.00 34.92
N VAL A 49 24.65 7.38 35.15
CA VAL A 49 23.35 7.62 34.51
C VAL A 49 23.01 9.12 34.43
N ALA A 50 23.39 9.77 33.33
CA ALA A 50 22.74 11.00 32.94
C ALA A 50 21.27 10.66 32.70
N LYS A 51 20.36 11.25 33.48
CA LYS A 51 18.93 11.04 33.29
C LYS A 51 18.55 11.52 31.89
N GLU A 52 17.69 10.77 31.22
CA GLU A 52 17.17 11.20 29.92
C GLU A 52 16.49 12.56 30.08
N GLN A 53 16.93 13.56 29.31
CA GLN A 53 16.48 14.95 29.50
C GLN A 53 14.98 15.13 29.22
N VAL A 54 14.39 14.25 28.40
CA VAL A 54 12.94 14.19 28.16
C VAL A 54 12.18 13.78 29.43
N ILE A 55 12.68 12.78 30.16
CA ILE A 55 12.08 12.31 31.42
C ILE A 55 12.24 13.37 32.51
N GLU A 56 13.41 13.98 32.61
CA GLU A 56 13.64 15.09 33.54
C GLU A 56 12.73 16.28 33.21
N ALA A 57 12.67 16.65 31.93
CA ALA A 57 11.69 17.49 31.25
C ALA A 57 10.26 17.34 31.82
N TRP A 58 9.77 16.11 31.67
CA TRP A 58 8.42 15.72 32.02
C TRP A 58 8.14 15.71 33.52
N THR A 59 9.10 15.25 34.33
CA THR A 59 8.93 15.05 35.77
C THR A 59 9.08 16.34 36.58
N THR A 60 9.91 17.26 36.12
CA THR A 60 10.16 18.55 36.79
C THR A 60 9.14 19.61 36.42
N ALA A 61 8.55 19.55 35.22
CA ALA A 61 7.54 20.49 34.78
C ALA A 61 6.24 20.37 35.63
N PRO A 62 5.57 21.51 35.93
CA PRO A 62 4.25 21.49 36.55
C PRO A 62 3.27 20.58 35.81
N GLN A 63 2.35 19.93 36.52
CA GLN A 63 1.45 18.93 35.91
C GLN A 63 0.49 19.49 34.83
N ALA A 64 0.37 20.82 34.72
CA ALA A 64 -0.42 21.46 33.68
C ALA A 64 0.11 21.11 32.28
N ALA A 65 -0.79 20.74 31.36
CA ALA A 65 -0.43 20.31 30.01
C ALA A 65 0.44 21.35 29.30
N PHE A 66 0.06 22.63 29.34
CA PHE A 66 0.83 23.73 28.75
C PHE A 66 2.29 23.78 29.25
N ALA A 67 2.49 23.66 30.57
CA ALA A 67 3.82 23.74 31.16
C ALA A 67 4.69 22.54 30.75
N ARG A 68 4.11 21.33 30.71
CA ARG A 68 4.79 20.12 30.22
C ARG A 68 5.13 20.22 28.74
N THR A 69 4.19 20.66 27.92
CA THR A 69 4.40 20.85 26.48
C THR A 69 5.50 21.86 26.22
N ALA A 70 5.50 23.01 26.89
CA ALA A 70 6.52 24.03 26.72
C ALA A 70 7.92 23.51 27.09
N ALA A 71 8.04 22.82 28.24
CA ALA A 71 9.30 22.23 28.68
C ALA A 71 9.81 21.16 27.70
N LEU A 72 8.94 20.25 27.27
CA LEU A 72 9.31 19.19 26.33
C LEU A 72 9.60 19.71 24.92
N ARG A 73 8.85 20.71 24.44
CA ARG A 73 9.10 21.35 23.14
C ARG A 73 10.47 22.02 23.13
N ARG A 74 10.86 22.67 24.23
CA ARG A 74 12.19 23.24 24.40
C ARG A 74 13.27 22.15 24.33
N VAL A 75 13.16 21.10 25.13
CA VAL A 75 14.08 19.94 25.10
C VAL A 75 14.19 19.33 23.70
N ARG A 76 13.06 19.17 22.99
CA ARG A 76 13.03 18.62 21.63
C ARG A 76 13.86 19.47 20.66
N LEU A 77 13.66 20.78 20.71
CA LEU A 77 14.36 21.73 19.84
C LEU A 77 15.85 21.82 20.20
N GLU A 78 16.18 21.95 21.49
CA GLU A 78 17.55 22.13 21.96
C GLU A 78 18.46 20.92 21.79
N LEU A 79 17.88 19.71 21.68
CA LEU A 79 18.63 18.46 21.52
C LEU A 79 18.49 17.85 20.12
N GLY A 80 17.64 18.43 19.28
CA GLY A 80 17.31 17.86 17.97
C GLY A 80 16.64 16.51 18.10
N ALA A 81 15.97 16.29 19.23
CA ALA A 81 15.21 15.08 19.42
C ALA A 81 14.13 15.01 18.34
N ALA A 82 13.85 13.79 17.88
CA ALA A 82 12.76 13.57 16.95
C ALA A 82 11.41 13.87 17.61
N ASP A 83 10.34 13.49 16.92
CA ASP A 83 8.99 13.57 17.46
C ASP A 83 8.88 12.85 18.81
N LEU A 84 8.39 13.55 19.84
CA LEU A 84 8.17 13.01 21.18
C LEU A 84 6.81 12.32 21.24
N VAL A 85 6.65 11.21 20.51
CA VAL A 85 5.37 10.52 20.28
C VAL A 85 4.70 10.06 21.58
N ALA A 86 5.46 9.50 22.52
CA ALA A 86 4.90 9.02 23.78
C ALA A 86 4.35 10.18 24.65
N PRO A 87 5.11 11.26 24.95
CA PRO A 87 4.55 12.41 25.65
C PRO A 87 3.39 13.10 24.91
N ALA A 88 3.47 13.23 23.59
CA ALA A 88 2.40 13.78 22.76
C ALA A 88 1.10 12.97 22.89
N SER A 89 1.22 11.64 22.93
CA SER A 89 0.08 10.73 23.15
C SER A 89 -0.54 10.90 24.53
N VAL A 90 0.28 11.06 25.58
CA VAL A 90 -0.22 11.30 26.95
C VAL A 90 -0.94 12.64 27.05
N ILE A 91 -0.38 13.69 26.45
CA ILE A 91 -1.03 15.01 26.40
C ILE A 91 -2.35 14.92 25.63
N LEU A 92 -2.37 14.31 24.45
CA LEU A 92 -3.60 14.17 23.67
C LEU A 92 -4.69 13.39 24.42
N LYS A 93 -4.32 12.32 25.13
CA LYS A 93 -5.26 11.54 25.98
C LYS A 93 -5.80 12.34 27.17
N GLY A 94 -5.09 13.38 27.59
CA GLY A 94 -5.53 14.29 28.65
C GLY A 94 -6.54 15.34 28.19
N ALA A 95 -6.92 15.37 26.91
CA ALA A 95 -7.89 16.30 26.37
C ALA A 95 -9.24 16.20 27.10
N THR A 96 -9.73 17.34 27.58
CA THR A 96 -11.07 17.50 28.13
C THR A 96 -12.08 17.79 27.01
N GLU A 97 -13.37 17.55 27.27
CA GLU A 97 -14.44 17.90 26.30
C GLU A 97 -14.46 19.40 25.97
N ASP A 98 -14.02 20.24 26.91
CA ASP A 98 -14.06 21.70 26.77
C ASP A 98 -12.92 22.27 25.91
N ASP A 99 -11.75 21.62 25.85
CA ASP A 99 -10.53 22.18 25.21
C ASP A 99 -9.79 21.21 24.25
N PRO A 100 -10.46 20.42 23.38
CA PRO A 100 -9.79 19.41 22.54
C PRO A 100 -8.77 20.02 21.56
N GLU A 101 -8.98 21.26 21.12
CA GLU A 101 -8.07 21.97 20.21
C GLU A 101 -6.72 22.26 20.86
N ILE A 102 -6.72 22.71 22.11
CA ILE A 102 -5.50 23.10 22.84
C ILE A 102 -4.61 21.88 23.06
N TYR A 103 -5.18 20.77 23.51
CA TYR A 103 -4.42 19.54 23.77
C TYR A 103 -3.90 18.90 22.48
N SER A 104 -4.67 18.96 21.39
CA SER A 104 -4.23 18.45 20.10
C SER A 104 -3.13 19.33 19.48
N GLU A 105 -3.21 20.65 19.62
CA GLU A 105 -2.14 21.57 19.23
C GLU A 105 -0.85 21.28 20.01
N PHE A 106 -0.94 21.08 21.32
CA PHE A 106 0.19 20.68 22.15
C PHE A 106 0.82 19.35 21.71
N ALA A 107 0.00 18.37 21.34
CA ALA A 107 0.52 17.10 20.81
C ALA A 107 1.26 17.30 19.46
N VAL A 108 0.72 18.14 18.57
CA VAL A 108 1.38 18.51 17.31
C VAL A 108 2.70 19.25 17.56
N ASP A 109 2.78 20.11 18.57
CA ASP A 109 4.00 20.83 18.93
C ASP A 109 5.17 19.90 19.35
N LEU A 110 4.82 18.78 19.99
CA LEU A 110 5.77 17.77 20.47
C LEU A 110 6.16 16.75 19.40
N ALA A 111 5.25 16.44 18.48
CA ALA A 111 5.47 15.45 17.43
C ALA A 111 4.92 15.96 16.07
N PRO A 112 5.50 17.05 15.52
CA PRO A 112 4.95 17.73 14.35
C PRO A 112 5.06 16.92 13.06
N ALA A 113 5.94 15.93 12.95
CA ALA A 113 6.03 15.10 11.76
C ALA A 113 5.10 13.86 11.82
N THR A 114 4.39 13.65 12.92
CA THR A 114 3.56 12.46 13.13
C THR A 114 2.11 12.72 12.67
N PRO A 115 1.60 12.00 11.64
CA PRO A 115 0.26 12.20 11.11
C PRO A 115 -0.87 12.05 12.13
N LEU A 116 -0.76 11.10 13.06
CA LEU A 116 -1.74 10.84 14.12
C LEU A 116 -2.17 12.13 14.85
N PHE A 117 -1.21 12.93 15.32
CA PHE A 117 -1.51 14.13 16.11
C PHE A 117 -2.08 15.25 15.24
N ARG A 118 -1.63 15.38 13.99
CA ARG A 118 -2.19 16.37 13.06
C ARG A 118 -3.63 16.07 12.71
N TRP A 119 -3.99 14.81 12.47
CA TRP A 119 -5.38 14.44 12.23
C TRP A 119 -6.26 14.56 13.48
N ALA A 120 -5.71 14.29 14.67
CA ALA A 120 -6.40 14.59 15.91
C ALA A 120 -6.72 16.09 16.04
N HIS A 121 -5.77 16.97 15.66
CA HIS A 121 -5.97 18.41 15.64
C HIS A 121 -7.01 18.87 14.61
N VAL A 122 -7.00 18.29 13.39
CA VAL A 122 -8.04 18.54 12.38
C VAL A 122 -9.43 18.21 12.94
N ARG A 123 -9.59 17.06 13.61
CA ARG A 123 -10.88 16.68 14.20
C ARG A 123 -11.33 17.65 15.29
N ALA A 124 -10.41 18.10 16.14
CA ALA A 124 -10.72 19.07 17.19
C ALA A 124 -11.23 20.40 16.59
N LEU A 125 -10.55 20.93 15.57
CA LEU A 125 -10.96 22.15 14.87
C LEU A 125 -12.29 22.00 14.11
N VAL A 126 -12.56 20.84 13.54
CA VAL A 126 -13.86 20.56 12.91
C VAL A 126 -14.97 20.52 13.96
N ALA A 127 -14.71 19.89 15.11
CA ALA A 127 -15.67 19.78 16.20
C ALA A 127 -16.06 21.14 16.80
N SER A 128 -15.15 22.10 16.81
CA SER A 128 -15.43 23.46 17.29
C SER A 128 -16.04 24.40 16.26
N GLY A 129 -16.04 24.00 14.98
CA GLY A 129 -16.60 24.78 13.89
C GLY A 129 -15.65 25.76 13.23
N ASP A 130 -14.34 25.77 13.56
CA ASP A 130 -13.34 26.54 12.80
C ASP A 130 -12.93 25.81 11.51
N VAL A 131 -13.82 25.88 10.52
CA VAL A 131 -13.62 25.27 9.19
C VAL A 131 -12.37 25.84 8.49
N GLY A 132 -12.02 27.11 8.74
CA GLY A 132 -10.89 27.77 8.11
C GLY A 132 -9.55 27.25 8.62
N ALA A 133 -9.41 27.13 9.94
CA ALA A 133 -8.25 26.50 10.55
C ALA A 133 -8.18 25.01 10.22
N ALA A 134 -9.32 24.29 10.28
CA ALA A 134 -9.38 22.86 9.97
C ALA A 134 -8.89 22.56 8.54
N MET A 135 -9.25 23.38 7.54
CA MET A 135 -8.79 23.21 6.16
C MET A 135 -7.27 23.37 6.04
N ARG A 136 -6.68 24.36 6.70
CA ARG A 136 -5.21 24.54 6.72
C ARG A 136 -4.52 23.37 7.42
N ALA A 137 -5.01 22.99 8.59
CA ALA A 137 -4.49 21.86 9.35
C ALA A 137 -4.60 20.54 8.55
N THR A 138 -5.62 20.39 7.70
CA THR A 138 -5.76 19.22 6.81
C THR A 138 -4.65 19.16 5.78
N VAL A 139 -4.29 20.29 5.17
CA VAL A 139 -3.16 20.37 4.22
C VAL A 139 -1.86 19.97 4.94
N ASP A 140 -1.64 20.49 6.14
CA ASP A 140 -0.45 20.14 6.94
C ASP A 140 -0.45 18.67 7.36
N ALA A 141 -1.61 18.10 7.71
CA ALA A 141 -1.76 16.68 8.01
C ALA A 141 -1.40 15.80 6.81
N ILE A 142 -1.85 16.17 5.60
CA ILE A 142 -1.46 15.48 4.36
C ILE A 142 0.06 15.57 4.13
N TRP A 143 0.65 16.74 4.31
CA TRP A 143 2.10 16.91 4.15
C TRP A 143 2.91 16.14 5.18
N SER A 144 2.40 15.95 6.41
CA SER A 144 3.10 15.14 7.41
C SER A 144 3.20 13.65 7.01
N VAL A 145 2.20 13.12 6.31
CA VAL A 145 2.25 11.77 5.73
C VAL A 145 3.37 11.67 4.69
N VAL A 146 3.51 12.69 3.86
CA VAL A 146 4.59 12.78 2.85
C VAL A 146 5.95 13.07 3.49
N GLY A 147 6.01 13.77 4.63
CA GLY A 147 7.27 14.08 5.32
C GLY A 147 7.82 12.94 6.19
N SER A 148 6.95 12.03 6.64
CA SER A 148 7.31 10.96 7.56
C SER A 148 7.71 9.67 6.84
N LEU A 149 8.98 9.29 6.94
CA LEU A 149 9.51 8.06 6.35
C LEU A 149 8.74 6.82 6.84
N SER A 150 8.46 6.72 8.13
CA SER A 150 7.72 5.60 8.71
C SER A 150 6.30 5.51 8.14
N ALA A 151 5.63 6.66 7.98
CA ALA A 151 4.31 6.74 7.37
C ALA A 151 4.35 6.30 5.89
N GLN A 152 5.35 6.75 5.12
CA GLN A 152 5.54 6.34 3.73
C GLN A 152 5.80 4.84 3.59
N LEU A 153 6.71 4.27 4.37
CA LEU A 153 7.04 2.83 4.32
C LEU A 153 5.79 1.99 4.61
N TRP A 154 5.05 2.34 5.66
CA TRP A 154 3.80 1.68 6.00
C TRP A 154 2.75 1.78 4.88
N LEU A 155 2.61 2.94 4.23
CA LEU A 155 1.70 3.07 3.07
C LEU A 155 2.16 2.23 1.88
N ILE A 156 3.45 2.24 1.57
CA ILE A 156 4.03 1.46 0.48
C ILE A 156 3.78 -0.03 0.72
N GLU A 157 4.04 -0.54 1.93
CA GLU A 157 3.77 -1.92 2.33
C GLU A 157 2.30 -2.30 2.12
N ASN A 158 1.38 -1.50 2.67
CA ASN A 158 -0.05 -1.80 2.59
C ASN A 158 -0.61 -1.68 1.16
N PHE A 159 -0.32 -0.57 0.46
CA PHE A 159 -0.83 -0.36 -0.90
C PHE A 159 -0.24 -1.34 -1.90
N SER A 160 1.04 -1.69 -1.77
CA SER A 160 1.68 -2.67 -2.66
C SER A 160 1.06 -4.06 -2.48
N LEU A 161 0.82 -4.50 -1.24
CA LEU A 161 0.18 -5.78 -0.96
C LEU A 161 -1.28 -5.83 -1.46
N ILE A 162 -2.06 -4.76 -1.23
CA ILE A 162 -3.42 -4.66 -1.77
C ILE A 162 -3.40 -4.66 -3.29
N ALA A 163 -2.51 -3.88 -3.92
CA ALA A 163 -2.35 -3.86 -5.37
C ALA A 163 -2.01 -5.25 -5.90
N LEU A 164 -1.13 -6.00 -5.24
CA LEU A 164 -0.78 -7.37 -5.60
C LEU A 164 -1.99 -8.30 -5.55
N MET A 165 -2.79 -8.25 -4.48
CA MET A 165 -4.02 -9.04 -4.36
C MET A 165 -5.03 -8.70 -5.47
N VAL A 166 -5.19 -7.41 -5.80
CA VAL A 166 -6.09 -6.96 -6.86
C VAL A 166 -5.60 -7.40 -8.24
N VAL A 167 -4.32 -7.17 -8.54
CA VAL A 167 -3.68 -7.49 -9.83
C VAL A 167 -3.58 -9.00 -10.06
N LEU A 168 -3.51 -9.83 -9.02
CA LEU A 168 -3.60 -11.28 -9.18
C LEU A 168 -5.05 -11.77 -9.21
N GLY A 169 -5.87 -11.34 -8.24
CA GLY A 169 -7.22 -11.85 -8.05
C GLY A 169 -8.17 -11.51 -9.20
N ALA A 170 -8.14 -10.29 -9.71
CA ALA A 170 -9.05 -9.85 -10.78
C ALA A 170 -8.82 -10.59 -12.11
N PRO A 171 -7.61 -10.68 -12.69
CA PRO A 171 -7.41 -11.42 -13.92
C PRO A 171 -7.56 -12.94 -13.75
N LEU A 172 -7.22 -13.52 -12.59
CA LEU A 172 -7.56 -14.93 -12.31
C LEU A 172 -9.07 -15.14 -12.35
N GLY A 173 -9.83 -14.27 -11.69
CA GLY A 173 -11.30 -14.28 -11.74
C GLY A 173 -11.84 -14.12 -13.16
N PHE A 174 -11.27 -13.22 -13.96
CA PHE A 174 -11.68 -13.01 -15.34
C PHE A 174 -11.39 -14.21 -16.24
N VAL A 175 -10.21 -14.82 -16.12
CA VAL A 175 -9.82 -16.04 -16.84
C VAL A 175 -10.76 -17.17 -16.46
N LEU A 176 -11.06 -17.34 -15.17
CA LEU A 176 -12.01 -18.34 -14.68
C LEU A 176 -13.42 -18.15 -15.26
N LEU A 177 -13.99 -16.94 -15.15
CA LEU A 177 -15.32 -16.65 -15.69
C LEU A 177 -15.38 -16.82 -17.22
N SER A 178 -14.32 -16.42 -17.93
CA SER A 178 -14.21 -16.61 -19.37
C SER A 178 -14.15 -18.08 -19.76
N ALA A 179 -13.39 -18.90 -19.02
CA ALA A 179 -13.30 -20.34 -19.22
C ALA A 179 -14.65 -21.02 -18.92
N LEU A 180 -15.30 -20.68 -17.81
CA LEU A 180 -16.63 -21.20 -17.46
C LEU A 180 -17.70 -20.84 -18.51
N HIS A 181 -17.60 -19.67 -19.14
CA HIS A 181 -18.51 -19.26 -20.21
C HIS A 181 -18.41 -20.16 -21.44
N VAL A 182 -17.18 -20.56 -21.82
CA VAL A 182 -16.95 -21.41 -23.01
C VAL A 182 -16.90 -22.91 -22.69
N PHE A 183 -16.85 -23.29 -21.41
CA PHE A 183 -16.68 -24.68 -20.96
C PHE A 183 -17.71 -25.65 -21.56
N PRO A 184 -19.03 -25.35 -21.62
CA PRO A 184 -20.01 -26.29 -22.18
C PRO A 184 -19.83 -26.57 -23.68
N HIS A 185 -19.21 -25.64 -24.42
CA HIS A 185 -18.89 -25.78 -25.84
C HIS A 185 -17.66 -26.66 -26.03
N ALA A 186 -16.60 -26.34 -25.30
CA ALA A 186 -15.38 -27.11 -25.36
C ALA A 186 -15.58 -28.55 -24.87
N ALA A 187 -16.40 -28.76 -23.84
CA ALA A 187 -16.72 -30.10 -23.34
C ALA A 187 -17.47 -30.94 -24.38
N HIS A 188 -18.33 -30.31 -25.18
CA HIS A 188 -19.00 -30.96 -26.30
C HIS A 188 -18.01 -31.33 -27.40
N ASP A 189 -17.17 -30.40 -27.82
CA ASP A 189 -16.22 -30.63 -28.91
C ASP A 189 -15.18 -31.69 -28.53
N VAL A 190 -14.74 -31.74 -27.27
CA VAL A 190 -13.89 -32.81 -26.72
C VAL A 190 -14.62 -34.16 -26.71
N GLY A 191 -15.92 -34.19 -26.37
CA GLY A 191 -16.74 -35.40 -26.44
C GLY A 191 -16.82 -35.94 -27.86
N ASP A 192 -17.10 -35.08 -28.84
CA ASP A 192 -17.15 -35.46 -30.25
C ASP A 192 -15.80 -36.00 -30.74
N LEU A 193 -14.68 -35.42 -30.28
CA LEU A 193 -13.33 -35.86 -30.65
C LEU A 193 -12.96 -37.23 -30.05
N LEU A 194 -13.34 -37.52 -28.81
CA LEU A 194 -12.90 -38.73 -28.11
C LEU A 194 -13.73 -39.98 -28.40
N GLY A 195 -15.02 -39.83 -28.70
CA GLY A 195 -15.91 -40.98 -28.89
C GLY A 195 -17.05 -40.74 -29.87
N GLY A 196 -16.93 -39.73 -30.73
CA GLY A 196 -17.96 -39.35 -31.67
C GLY A 196 -19.27 -38.96 -30.99
N ARG A 197 -20.37 -39.08 -31.74
CA ARG A 197 -21.72 -38.68 -31.30
C ARG A 197 -22.29 -39.52 -30.14
N GLY A 198 -21.57 -40.56 -29.68
CA GLY A 198 -22.07 -41.53 -28.70
C GLY A 198 -21.68 -41.25 -27.25
N LEU A 199 -20.77 -40.31 -26.98
CA LEU A 199 -20.34 -40.04 -25.61
C LEU A 199 -21.38 -39.23 -24.84
N PRO A 200 -21.73 -39.62 -23.59
CA PRO A 200 -22.64 -38.83 -22.78
C PRO A 200 -21.98 -37.50 -22.37
N VAL A 201 -22.78 -36.43 -22.27
CA VAL A 201 -22.32 -35.05 -22.01
C VAL A 201 -21.43 -34.92 -20.76
N PHE A 202 -21.71 -35.73 -19.73
CA PHE A 202 -20.91 -35.71 -18.50
C PHE A 202 -19.48 -36.23 -18.74
N ALA A 203 -19.28 -37.18 -19.66
CA ALA A 203 -17.96 -37.75 -19.94
C ALA A 203 -17.07 -36.74 -20.68
N GLY A 204 -17.62 -35.99 -21.64
CA GLY A 204 -16.91 -34.89 -22.29
C GLY A 204 -16.52 -33.77 -21.30
N SER A 205 -17.43 -33.44 -20.38
CA SER A 205 -17.17 -32.46 -19.32
C SER A 205 -16.08 -32.93 -18.34
N ALA A 206 -16.13 -34.19 -17.92
CA ALA A 206 -15.13 -34.79 -17.04
C ALA A 206 -13.76 -34.89 -17.72
N ALA A 207 -13.72 -35.28 -19.00
CA ALA A 207 -12.48 -35.32 -19.78
C ALA A 207 -11.84 -33.94 -19.91
N LEU A 208 -12.62 -32.91 -20.27
CA LEU A 208 -12.12 -31.54 -20.33
C LEU A 208 -11.62 -31.05 -18.96
N ALA A 209 -12.38 -31.28 -17.88
CA ALA A 209 -11.96 -30.90 -16.53
C ALA A 209 -10.64 -31.59 -16.12
N ALA A 210 -10.49 -32.87 -16.44
CA ALA A 210 -9.25 -33.61 -16.20
C ALA A 210 -8.08 -32.98 -16.94
N PHE A 211 -8.24 -32.64 -18.23
CA PHE A 211 -7.21 -31.95 -19.01
C PHE A 211 -6.82 -30.59 -18.42
N LEU A 212 -7.79 -29.79 -17.98
CA LEU A 212 -7.53 -28.48 -17.38
C LEU A 212 -6.73 -28.56 -16.08
N LEU A 213 -6.93 -29.63 -15.29
CA LEU A 213 -6.24 -29.87 -14.03
C LEU A 213 -4.83 -30.46 -14.18
N VAL A 214 -4.42 -30.89 -15.38
CA VAL A 214 -3.10 -31.53 -15.60
C VAL A 214 -1.95 -30.64 -15.10
N PRO A 215 -1.80 -29.35 -15.49
CA PRO A 215 -0.67 -28.55 -15.02
C PRO A 215 -0.65 -28.36 -13.50
N PHE A 216 -1.82 -28.24 -12.87
CA PHE A 216 -1.92 -28.17 -11.41
C PHE A 216 -1.36 -29.46 -10.77
N SER A 217 -1.74 -30.63 -11.30
CA SER A 217 -1.27 -31.93 -10.82
C SER A 217 0.22 -32.19 -11.07
N LEU A 218 0.80 -31.53 -12.08
CA LEU A 218 2.24 -31.57 -12.38
C LEU A 218 3.06 -30.63 -11.50
N GLY A 219 2.44 -29.94 -10.53
CA GLY A 219 3.14 -29.05 -9.60
C GLY A 219 3.32 -27.62 -10.11
N GLU A 220 2.65 -27.20 -11.18
CA GLU A 220 2.69 -25.80 -11.65
C GLU A 220 1.78 -24.86 -10.81
N GLY A 221 1.07 -25.41 -9.82
CA GLY A 221 0.23 -24.66 -8.88
C GLY A 221 -0.94 -23.92 -9.54
N VAL A 222 -1.36 -22.82 -8.89
CA VAL A 222 -2.50 -22.00 -9.32
C VAL A 222 -2.26 -21.39 -10.69
N MET A 223 -1.02 -20.99 -11.00
CA MET A 223 -0.67 -20.39 -12.28
C MET A 223 -0.71 -21.39 -13.43
N GLY A 224 -0.30 -22.65 -13.20
CA GLY A 224 -0.48 -23.72 -14.17
C GLY A 224 -1.96 -23.96 -14.51
N PHE A 225 -2.83 -23.98 -13.50
CA PHE A 225 -4.27 -24.08 -13.71
C PHE A 225 -4.83 -22.87 -14.47
N ALA A 226 -4.42 -21.67 -14.10
CA ALA A 226 -4.80 -20.43 -14.79
C ALA A 226 -4.38 -20.44 -16.27
N LEU A 227 -3.19 -20.97 -16.59
CA LEU A 227 -2.71 -21.11 -17.97
C LEU A 227 -3.61 -22.04 -18.80
N SER A 228 -4.04 -23.18 -18.23
CA SER A 228 -5.00 -24.09 -18.87
C SER A 228 -6.36 -23.43 -19.14
N LEU A 229 -6.91 -22.74 -18.13
CA LEU A 229 -8.17 -22.00 -18.28
C LEU A 229 -8.05 -20.88 -19.31
N PHE A 230 -6.92 -20.17 -19.31
CA PHE A 230 -6.61 -19.15 -20.31
C PHE A 230 -6.55 -19.75 -21.71
N ALA A 231 -5.89 -20.90 -21.90
CA ALA A 231 -5.83 -21.58 -23.19
C ALA A 231 -7.22 -21.94 -23.71
N LEU A 232 -8.08 -22.48 -22.84
CA LEU A 232 -9.47 -22.79 -23.15
C LEU A 232 -10.25 -21.53 -23.57
N ALA A 233 -10.22 -20.49 -22.72
CA ALA A 233 -10.93 -19.25 -22.96
C ALA A 233 -10.44 -18.52 -24.22
N PHE A 234 -9.15 -18.58 -24.51
CA PHE A 234 -8.54 -17.91 -25.66
C PHE A 234 -8.88 -18.63 -26.97
N ALA A 235 -8.83 -19.97 -26.98
CA ALA A 235 -9.20 -20.77 -28.15
C ALA A 235 -10.65 -20.50 -28.59
N TYR A 236 -11.60 -20.55 -27.66
CA TYR A 236 -13.03 -20.37 -27.93
C TYR A 236 -13.52 -18.92 -27.91
N GLY A 237 -12.68 -17.97 -27.47
CA GLY A 237 -13.06 -16.56 -27.33
C GLY A 237 -13.09 -15.80 -28.67
N LYS A 238 -13.98 -14.80 -28.77
CA LYS A 238 -14.00 -13.86 -29.91
C LYS A 238 -12.80 -12.91 -29.87
N SER A 239 -12.49 -12.23 -30.99
CA SER A 239 -11.36 -11.28 -31.11
C SER A 239 -11.29 -10.26 -29.96
N HIS A 240 -12.42 -9.65 -29.58
CA HIS A 240 -12.45 -8.69 -28.48
C HIS A 240 -12.14 -9.35 -27.11
N GLN A 241 -12.68 -10.54 -26.84
CA GLN A 241 -12.40 -11.28 -25.60
C GLN A 241 -10.94 -11.75 -25.54
N ARG A 242 -10.37 -12.18 -26.66
CA ARG A 242 -8.94 -12.55 -26.78
C ARG A 242 -8.03 -11.38 -26.40
N LYS A 243 -8.34 -10.15 -26.81
CA LYS A 243 -7.57 -8.95 -26.41
C LYS A 243 -7.59 -8.74 -24.89
N VAL A 244 -8.76 -8.85 -24.27
CA VAL A 244 -8.90 -8.67 -22.81
C VAL A 244 -8.24 -9.83 -22.05
N LEU A 245 -8.28 -11.06 -22.58
CA LEU A 245 -7.53 -12.18 -22.04
C LEU A 245 -6.02 -11.91 -22.08
N VAL A 246 -5.48 -11.41 -23.19
CA VAL A 246 -4.04 -11.03 -23.27
C VAL A 246 -3.70 -9.98 -22.23
N MET A 247 -4.55 -8.97 -22.03
CA MET A 247 -4.38 -8.00 -20.96
C MET A 247 -4.40 -8.66 -19.57
N ALA A 248 -5.29 -9.65 -19.35
CA ALA A 248 -5.31 -10.45 -18.13
C ALA A 248 -3.99 -11.19 -17.89
N ALA A 249 -3.45 -11.83 -18.94
CA ALA A 249 -2.18 -12.54 -18.88
C ALA A 249 -1.01 -11.59 -18.57
N VAL A 250 -0.98 -10.40 -19.18
CA VAL A 250 0.01 -9.36 -18.87
C VAL A 250 -0.08 -8.93 -17.40
N LEU A 251 -1.29 -8.67 -16.89
CA LEU A 251 -1.48 -8.34 -15.48
C LEU A 251 -1.06 -9.48 -14.55
N LEU A 252 -1.30 -10.75 -14.91
CA LEU A 252 -0.83 -11.90 -14.14
C LEU A 252 0.70 -11.98 -14.12
N VAL A 253 1.38 -11.73 -15.24
CA VAL A 253 2.85 -11.70 -15.29
C VAL A 253 3.40 -10.56 -14.44
N ILE A 254 2.80 -9.36 -14.52
CA ILE A 254 3.18 -8.19 -13.70
C ILE A 254 2.93 -8.47 -12.21
N GLY A 255 1.76 -8.99 -11.88
CA GLY A 255 1.37 -9.34 -10.51
C GLY A 255 2.31 -10.38 -9.92
N LEU A 256 2.54 -11.47 -10.65
CA LEU A 256 3.32 -12.60 -10.16
C LEU A 256 4.81 -12.27 -10.00
N HIS A 257 5.39 -11.43 -10.87
CA HIS A 257 6.84 -11.18 -10.85
C HIS A 257 7.20 -9.80 -10.28
N PRO A 258 7.21 -8.70 -11.06
CA PRO A 258 7.73 -7.43 -10.58
C PRO A 258 6.95 -6.87 -9.39
N LEU A 259 5.62 -7.05 -9.35
CA LEU A 259 4.82 -6.55 -8.23
C LEU A 259 5.00 -7.42 -6.97
N ALA A 260 5.05 -8.75 -7.09
CA ALA A 260 5.35 -9.62 -5.96
C ALA A 260 6.76 -9.38 -5.40
N GLN A 261 7.74 -9.11 -6.27
CA GLN A 261 9.09 -8.69 -5.86
C GLN A 261 9.05 -7.37 -5.10
N PHE A 262 8.36 -6.36 -5.64
CA PHE A 262 8.22 -5.07 -4.99
C PHE A 262 7.55 -5.18 -3.61
N VAL A 263 6.50 -5.99 -3.49
CA VAL A 263 5.85 -6.27 -2.19
C VAL A 263 6.79 -6.99 -1.24
N SER A 264 7.54 -7.98 -1.73
CA SER A 264 8.53 -8.67 -0.90
C SER A 264 9.56 -7.69 -0.37
N VAL A 265 10.11 -6.83 -1.22
CA VAL A 265 11.03 -5.75 -0.81
C VAL A 265 10.36 -4.87 0.22
N ALA A 266 9.21 -4.27 -0.09
CA ALA A 266 8.53 -3.33 0.78
C ALA A 266 8.32 -3.90 2.18
N THR A 267 7.85 -5.14 2.28
CA THR A 267 7.51 -5.80 3.56
C THR A 267 8.71 -6.34 4.33
N THR A 268 9.88 -6.50 3.71
CA THR A 268 11.09 -6.99 4.39
C THR A 268 12.22 -5.98 4.44
N LEU A 269 12.05 -4.79 3.86
CA LEU A 269 13.10 -3.80 3.65
C LEU A 269 13.75 -3.39 4.98
N VAL A 270 12.93 -3.00 5.96
CA VAL A 270 13.39 -2.63 7.30
C VAL A 270 13.96 -3.86 8.01
N ASP A 271 13.39 -5.03 7.76
CA ASP A 271 13.77 -6.23 8.50
C ASP A 271 15.11 -6.83 8.08
N GLN A 272 15.45 -6.70 6.81
CA GLN A 272 16.70 -7.17 6.22
C GLN A 272 17.88 -6.27 6.60
N ASP A 273 17.62 -5.04 7.05
CA ASP A 273 18.63 -4.09 7.46
C ASP A 273 18.55 -3.79 8.96
N PRO A 274 19.20 -4.61 9.80
CA PRO A 274 19.09 -4.47 11.24
C PRO A 274 19.71 -3.16 11.74
N VAL A 275 20.64 -2.54 10.99
CA VAL A 275 21.19 -1.21 11.30
C VAL A 275 20.15 -0.14 11.03
N ALA A 276 19.47 -0.15 9.88
CA ALA A 276 18.40 0.81 9.61
C ALA A 276 17.27 0.70 10.63
N ARG A 277 16.87 -0.53 11.01
CA ARG A 277 15.89 -0.76 12.09
C ARG A 277 16.35 -0.14 13.42
N SER A 278 17.60 -0.37 13.82
CA SER A 278 18.18 0.24 15.03
C SER A 278 18.19 1.76 14.96
N VAL A 279 18.58 2.34 13.83
CA VAL A 279 18.59 3.80 13.63
C VAL A 279 17.19 4.37 13.81
N MET A 280 16.19 3.77 13.17
CA MET A 280 14.80 4.21 13.30
C MET A 280 14.31 4.13 14.75
N ALA A 281 14.65 3.07 15.47
CA ALA A 281 14.32 2.91 16.89
C ALA A 281 15.00 4.01 17.75
N VAL A 282 16.30 4.21 17.59
CA VAL A 282 17.08 5.22 18.33
C VAL A 282 16.58 6.64 18.06
N VAL A 283 16.36 6.99 16.79
CA VAL A 283 15.86 8.31 16.41
C VAL A 283 14.47 8.54 17.01
N SER A 284 13.62 7.51 17.03
CA SER A 284 12.27 7.59 17.63
C SER A 284 12.25 7.54 19.15
N GLY A 285 13.38 7.25 19.81
CA GLY A 285 13.45 7.08 21.26
C GLY A 285 12.81 5.78 21.77
N LEU A 286 12.78 4.77 20.91
CA LEU A 286 12.23 3.44 21.19
C LEU A 286 13.34 2.37 21.18
N GLU A 287 14.61 2.76 21.29
CA GLU A 287 15.72 1.83 21.21
C GLU A 287 15.75 0.80 22.33
N THR A 288 16.13 -0.42 21.98
CA THR A 288 16.59 -1.42 22.96
C THR A 288 18.12 -1.35 23.13
N ASN A 289 18.65 -1.94 24.20
CA ASN A 289 20.11 -2.06 24.36
C ASN A 289 20.77 -2.79 23.18
N ALA A 290 20.10 -3.81 22.63
CA ALA A 290 20.58 -4.53 21.46
C ALA A 290 20.62 -3.64 20.20
N ASP A 291 19.73 -2.66 20.09
CA ASP A 291 19.77 -1.72 18.97
C ASP A 291 20.97 -0.79 19.09
N VAL A 292 21.26 -0.29 20.28
CA VAL A 292 22.43 0.57 20.56
C VAL A 292 23.73 -0.19 20.32
N GLU A 293 23.89 -1.37 20.91
CA GLU A 293 25.09 -2.22 20.74
C GLU A 293 25.36 -2.51 19.25
N ARG A 294 24.28 -2.78 18.49
CA ARG A 294 24.38 -2.98 17.04
C ARG A 294 24.91 -1.74 16.33
N LEU A 295 24.43 -0.54 16.66
CA LEU A 295 24.94 0.69 16.06
C LEU A 295 26.39 0.97 16.47
N GLU A 296 26.74 0.75 17.73
CA GLU A 296 28.10 0.93 18.24
C GLU A 296 29.09 -0.01 17.53
N SER A 297 28.68 -1.23 17.22
CA SER A 297 29.52 -2.19 16.49
C SER A 297 29.88 -1.75 15.06
N VAL A 298 29.07 -0.88 14.44
CA VAL A 298 29.25 -0.42 13.06
C VAL A 298 29.54 1.08 12.93
N VAL A 299 29.60 1.83 14.03
CA VAL A 299 29.78 3.30 14.06
C VAL A 299 31.02 3.77 13.30
N GLY A 300 32.07 2.94 13.29
CA GLY A 300 33.33 3.21 12.56
C GLY A 300 33.25 3.03 11.05
N GLN A 301 32.15 2.49 10.53
CA GLN A 301 32.00 2.10 9.12
C GLN A 301 30.75 2.72 8.49
N ASP A 302 29.71 2.94 9.29
CA ASP A 302 28.40 3.37 8.84
C ASP A 302 28.06 4.79 9.33
N PRO A 303 27.97 5.79 8.44
CA PRO A 303 27.66 7.17 8.82
C PRO A 303 26.25 7.32 9.41
N VAL A 304 25.30 6.47 9.00
CA VAL A 304 23.91 6.53 9.47
C VAL A 304 23.84 6.10 10.93
N ALA A 305 24.55 5.03 11.28
CA ALA A 305 24.67 4.56 12.66
C ALA A 305 25.33 5.60 13.56
N ALA A 306 26.39 6.24 13.08
CA ALA A 306 27.09 7.28 13.83
C ALA A 306 26.22 8.52 14.08
N HIS A 307 25.46 8.98 13.08
CA HIS A 307 24.49 10.06 13.27
C HIS A 307 23.42 9.70 14.31
N ALA A 308 22.91 8.48 14.29
CA ALA A 308 21.90 8.03 15.26
C ALA A 308 22.43 7.99 16.70
N LEU A 309 23.66 7.51 16.90
CA LEU A 309 24.30 7.51 18.22
C LEU A 309 24.59 8.91 18.74
N VAL A 310 24.94 9.86 17.86
CA VAL A 310 25.06 11.28 18.22
C VAL A 310 23.72 11.82 18.72
N VAL A 311 22.62 11.61 17.96
CA VAL A 311 21.27 12.04 18.39
C VAL A 311 20.92 11.44 19.76
N ARG A 312 21.23 10.16 19.97
CA ARG A 312 21.06 9.51 21.27
C ARG A 312 21.86 10.18 22.37
N ALA A 313 23.18 10.35 22.19
CA ALA A 313 24.06 10.93 23.21
C ALA A 313 23.55 12.31 23.67
N ARG A 314 23.05 13.11 22.73
CA ARG A 314 22.46 14.43 23.02
C ARG A 314 21.20 14.35 23.85
N ARG A 315 20.30 13.40 23.58
CA ARG A 315 19.08 13.16 24.38
C ARG A 315 19.39 12.83 25.85
N TYR A 316 20.55 12.24 26.12
CA TYR A 316 21.06 11.98 27.47
C TYR A 316 21.96 13.09 28.02
N GLY A 317 22.10 14.23 27.33
CA GLY A 317 22.96 15.33 27.78
C GLY A 317 24.46 15.06 27.73
N LEU A 318 24.89 14.03 27.00
CA LEU A 318 26.30 13.65 26.84
C LEU A 318 26.97 14.50 25.75
N GLU A 319 26.97 15.82 25.96
CA GLU A 319 27.33 16.81 24.95
C GLU A 319 28.80 16.68 24.49
N GLU A 320 29.73 16.46 25.41
CA GLU A 320 31.15 16.30 25.06
C GLU A 320 31.41 15.01 24.28
N GLN A 321 30.72 13.92 24.61
CA GLN A 321 30.80 12.67 23.85
C GLN A 321 30.22 12.86 22.44
N SER A 322 29.09 13.56 22.33
CA SER A 322 28.48 13.93 21.06
C SER A 322 29.43 14.78 20.22
N ARG A 323 30.13 15.75 20.82
CA ARG A 323 31.10 16.62 20.15
C ARG A 323 32.24 15.81 19.54
N ILE A 324 32.87 14.95 20.33
CA ILE A 324 33.98 14.09 19.88
C ILE A 324 33.53 13.19 18.72
N ALA A 325 32.33 12.60 18.83
CA ALA A 325 31.77 11.76 17.77
C ALA A 325 31.49 12.53 16.48
N LEU A 326 30.98 13.77 16.58
CA LEU A 326 30.74 14.64 15.43
C LEU A 326 32.05 15.13 14.78
N GLU A 327 33.09 15.43 15.55
CA GLU A 327 34.41 15.80 15.01
C GLU A 327 35.01 14.64 14.20
N ALA A 328 34.92 13.41 14.73
CA ALA A 328 35.34 12.22 14.00
C ALA A 328 34.52 11.99 12.72
N LEU A 329 33.24 12.38 12.71
CA LEU A 329 32.40 12.35 11.52
C LEU A 329 32.76 13.42 10.49
N ASP A 330 33.05 14.67 10.90
CA ASP A 330 33.50 15.73 9.98
C ASP A 330 34.86 15.38 9.37
N GLU A 331 35.77 14.76 10.14
CA GLU A 331 37.06 14.30 9.61
C GLU A 331 36.90 13.22 8.53
N ARG A 332 35.96 12.28 8.73
CA ARG A 332 35.71 11.19 7.78
C ARG A 332 34.85 11.61 6.59
N TYR A 333 33.87 12.48 6.81
CA TYR A 333 32.93 12.97 5.81
C TYR A 333 32.91 14.50 5.79
N PRO A 334 33.99 15.14 5.26
CA PRO A 334 34.10 16.59 5.28
C PRO A 334 32.93 17.27 4.57
N SER A 335 32.47 18.38 5.13
CA SER A 335 31.38 19.20 4.56
C SER A 335 29.98 18.58 4.68
N ASN A 336 29.77 17.63 5.59
CA ASN A 336 28.41 17.21 5.94
C ASN A 336 27.73 18.33 6.75
N GLY A 337 26.80 19.05 6.12
CA GLY A 337 26.13 20.20 6.72
C GLY A 337 25.35 19.89 8.01
N HIS A 338 24.81 18.67 8.17
CA HIS A 338 24.14 18.26 9.40
C HIS A 338 25.12 18.07 10.57
N VAL A 339 26.31 17.52 10.28
CA VAL A 339 27.39 17.38 11.28
C VAL A 339 27.87 18.77 11.71
N LEU A 340 28.14 19.64 10.74
CA LEU A 340 28.61 21.00 11.00
C LEU A 340 27.59 21.82 11.79
N ALA A 341 26.30 21.73 11.43
CA ALA A 341 25.24 22.38 12.19
C ALA A 341 25.22 21.91 13.65
N ALA A 342 25.26 20.59 13.88
CA ALA A 342 25.26 20.03 15.23
C ALA A 342 26.49 20.45 16.05
N LEU A 343 27.69 20.51 15.43
CA LEU A 343 28.90 21.06 16.07
C LEU A 343 28.73 22.54 16.43
N GLY A 344 28.19 23.35 15.52
CA GLY A 344 27.88 24.76 15.78
C GLY A 344 26.93 24.92 16.96
N SER A 345 25.92 24.06 17.05
CA SER A 345 24.96 24.05 18.17
C SER A 345 25.60 23.71 19.51
N ILE A 346 26.53 22.75 19.53
CA ILE A 346 27.31 22.42 20.73
C ILE A 346 28.20 23.60 21.13
N GLU A 347 28.95 24.19 20.21
CA GLU A 347 29.85 25.30 20.53
C GLU A 347 29.10 26.56 20.99
N MET A 348 27.91 26.79 20.44
CA MET A 348 27.04 27.88 20.87
C MET A 348 26.60 27.69 22.33
N ARG A 349 26.24 26.47 22.74
CA ARG A 349 25.89 26.17 24.15
C ARG A 349 27.09 26.23 25.10
N ARG A 350 28.31 26.06 24.58
CA ARG A 350 29.58 26.25 25.32
C ARG A 350 30.05 27.70 25.39
N ASP A 351 29.21 28.66 24.98
CA ASP A 351 29.53 30.08 24.83
C ASP A 351 30.71 30.37 23.85
N GLN A 352 31.09 29.42 22.98
CA GLN A 352 32.12 29.57 21.95
C GLN A 352 31.54 30.13 20.65
N THR A 353 30.96 31.33 20.74
CA THR A 353 30.13 31.95 19.68
C THR A 353 30.85 32.03 18.31
N GLU A 354 32.12 32.43 18.27
CA GLU A 354 32.86 32.55 17.00
C GLU A 354 33.10 31.19 16.33
N ALA A 355 33.37 30.14 17.11
CA ALA A 355 33.50 28.79 16.58
C ALA A 355 32.16 28.30 16.02
N ALA A 356 31.06 28.57 16.73
CA ALA A 356 29.71 28.25 16.28
C ALA A 356 29.36 28.93 14.95
N ILE A 357 29.65 30.24 14.81
CA ILE A 357 29.47 30.98 13.56
C ILE A 357 30.23 30.30 12.41
N GLY A 358 31.50 29.93 12.63
CA GLY A 358 32.31 29.28 11.60
C GLY A 358 31.74 27.93 11.15
N PHE A 359 31.19 27.13 12.07
CA PHE A 359 30.52 25.88 11.72
C PHE A 359 29.19 26.12 10.97
N TYR A 360 28.36 27.03 11.45
CA TYR A 360 27.08 27.35 10.83
C TYR A 360 27.24 27.96 9.43
N GLU A 361 28.21 28.85 9.21
CA GLU A 361 28.50 29.43 7.90
C GLU A 361 28.93 28.35 6.89
N ARG A 362 29.67 27.33 7.33
CA ARG A 362 30.04 26.16 6.50
C ARG A 362 28.85 25.22 6.25
N ALA A 363 27.92 25.12 7.21
CA ALA A 363 26.73 24.27 7.11
C ALA A 363 25.63 24.87 6.20
N ALA A 364 25.42 26.19 6.28
CA ALA A 364 24.36 26.91 5.56
C ALA A 364 24.31 26.68 4.03
N PRO A 365 25.43 26.59 3.29
CA PRO A 365 25.39 26.28 1.86
C PRO A 365 25.07 24.80 1.55
N GLN A 366 25.14 23.90 2.55
CA GLN A 366 24.93 22.46 2.38
C GLN A 366 23.51 22.03 2.79
N VAL A 367 22.86 22.76 3.70
CA VAL A 367 21.54 22.43 4.22
C VAL A 367 20.63 23.65 4.16
N ASP A 368 19.59 23.57 3.32
CA ASP A 368 18.56 24.59 3.21
C ASP A 368 17.53 24.41 4.34
N SER A 369 17.76 25.09 5.47
CA SER A 369 16.93 24.96 6.68
C SER A 369 16.72 26.30 7.38
N ALA A 370 15.44 26.66 7.59
CA ALA A 370 15.06 27.83 8.38
C ALA A 370 15.59 27.75 9.82
N THR A 371 15.66 26.54 10.39
CA THR A 371 16.19 26.31 11.75
C THR A 371 17.69 26.64 11.80
N LEU A 372 18.47 26.15 10.84
CA LEU A 372 19.92 26.43 10.78
C LEU A 372 20.21 27.93 10.62
N LEU A 373 19.47 28.59 9.73
CA LEU A 373 19.63 30.04 9.53
C LEU A 373 19.17 30.84 10.75
N PHE A 374 18.15 30.37 11.46
CA PHE A 374 17.75 30.97 12.73
C PHE A 374 18.88 30.88 13.76
N ASP A 375 19.45 29.70 13.98
CA ASP A 375 20.57 29.51 14.92
C ASP A 375 21.79 30.33 14.56
N LEU A 376 22.15 30.40 13.26
CA LEU A 376 23.21 31.27 12.77
C LEU A 376 22.93 32.75 13.07
N SER A 377 21.67 33.19 12.90
CA SER A 377 21.29 34.56 13.26
C SER A 377 21.45 34.82 14.76
N GLN A 378 21.07 33.86 15.62
CA GLN A 378 21.28 34.00 17.08
C GLN A 378 22.78 34.07 17.43
N ALA A 379 23.62 33.28 16.75
CA ALA A 379 25.07 33.36 16.93
C ALA A 379 25.63 34.72 16.52
N TYR A 380 25.18 35.30 15.40
CA TYR A 380 25.55 36.68 15.03
C TYR A 380 25.07 37.71 16.05
N ALA A 381 23.85 37.56 16.56
CA ALA A 381 23.32 38.46 17.58
C ALA A 381 24.19 38.41 18.87
N ALA A 382 24.58 37.21 19.30
CA ALA A 382 25.46 37.00 20.45
C ALA A 382 26.88 37.57 20.24
N ALA A 383 27.39 37.55 19.00
CA ALA A 383 28.65 38.17 18.61
C ALA A 383 28.54 39.69 18.32
N PHE A 384 27.36 40.30 18.52
CA PHE A 384 27.06 41.70 18.20
C PHE A 384 27.21 42.09 16.72
N ARG A 385 27.02 41.12 15.80
CA ARG A 385 27.07 41.28 14.34
C ARG A 385 25.66 41.55 13.77
N MET A 386 25.14 42.75 14.03
CA MET A 386 23.71 43.09 13.79
C MET A 386 23.29 43.07 12.33
N GLU A 387 24.16 43.49 11.40
CA GLU A 387 23.84 43.49 9.96
C GLU A 387 23.66 42.06 9.43
N GLU A 388 24.56 41.15 9.83
CA GLU A 388 24.50 39.74 9.46
C GLU A 388 23.35 39.00 10.15
N TYR A 389 23.06 39.35 11.41
CA TYR A 389 21.88 38.88 12.12
C TYR A 389 20.59 39.20 11.34
N GLU A 390 20.35 40.47 11.01
CA GLU A 390 19.13 40.89 10.31
C GLU A 390 19.02 40.22 8.93
N ALA A 391 20.12 40.22 8.17
CA ALA A 391 20.16 39.60 6.85
C ALA A 391 19.87 38.09 6.91
N THR A 392 20.42 37.39 7.91
CA THR A 392 20.24 35.94 8.06
C THR A 392 18.85 35.59 8.58
N LEU A 393 18.32 36.35 9.53
CA LEU A 393 16.96 36.16 10.04
C LEU A 393 15.91 36.37 8.95
N VAL A 394 16.07 37.39 8.09
CA VAL A 394 15.20 37.61 6.93
C VAL A 394 15.27 36.41 5.97
N LYS A 395 16.45 35.83 5.75
CA LYS A 395 16.57 34.59 4.94
C LYS A 395 15.84 33.43 5.59
N ALA A 396 16.01 33.21 6.90
CA ALA A 396 15.31 32.16 7.63
C ALA A 396 13.78 32.31 7.51
N GLN A 397 13.25 33.53 7.66
CA GLN A 397 11.82 33.82 7.53
C GLN A 397 11.29 33.61 6.10
N ARG A 398 12.12 33.85 5.07
CA ARG A 398 11.74 33.56 3.68
C ARG A 398 11.62 32.07 3.40
N LEU A 399 12.43 31.25 4.06
CA LEU A 399 12.31 29.80 3.97
C LEU A 399 11.07 29.29 4.71
N ASP A 400 10.92 29.67 5.98
CA ASP A 400 9.76 29.27 6.80
C ASP A 400 9.50 30.27 7.93
N ALA A 401 8.64 31.26 7.66
CA ALA A 401 8.26 32.27 8.64
C ALA A 401 7.52 31.67 9.85
N SER A 402 6.75 30.60 9.67
CA SER A 402 6.00 29.95 10.74
C SER A 402 6.95 29.27 11.73
N LYS A 403 7.94 28.54 11.20
CA LYS A 403 8.99 27.90 12.01
C LYS A 403 9.82 28.94 12.76
N VAL A 404 10.22 30.03 12.12
CA VAL A 404 10.99 31.10 12.79
C VAL A 404 10.18 31.80 13.88
N ALA A 405 8.89 32.05 13.65
CA ALA A 405 8.00 32.61 14.66
C ALA A 405 7.85 31.64 15.86
N SER A 406 7.70 30.35 15.59
CA SER A 406 7.67 29.28 16.58
C SER A 406 8.95 29.24 17.43
N LEU A 407 10.13 29.37 16.83
CA LEU A 407 11.40 29.43 17.57
C LEU A 407 11.52 30.71 18.40
N SER A 408 11.21 31.86 17.80
CA SER A 408 11.25 33.17 18.48
C SER A 408 10.29 33.25 19.69
N SER A 409 9.16 32.54 19.63
CA SER A 409 8.15 32.55 20.69
C SER A 409 8.64 31.97 22.03
N LEU A 410 9.74 31.22 22.03
CA LEU A 410 10.35 30.68 23.25
C LEU A 410 11.05 31.76 24.09
N GLY A 411 11.30 32.95 23.53
CA GLY A 411 11.78 34.12 24.27
C GLY A 411 13.20 34.00 24.84
N ASP A 412 13.99 33.03 24.37
CA ASP A 412 15.36 32.82 24.81
C ASP A 412 16.34 33.23 23.71
N ALA A 413 17.11 34.28 23.98
CA ALA A 413 18.12 34.80 23.05
C ALA A 413 19.32 33.86 22.85
N ARG A 414 19.45 32.83 23.69
CA ARG A 414 20.46 31.77 23.58
C ARG A 414 19.87 30.44 23.10
N LEU A 415 18.62 30.43 22.64
CA LEU A 415 18.03 29.24 22.08
C LEU A 415 18.85 28.79 20.87
N VAL A 416 19.23 27.52 20.89
CA VAL A 416 19.83 26.81 19.78
C VAL A 416 18.89 25.66 19.45
N ALA A 417 18.40 25.61 18.22
CA ALA A 417 17.48 24.56 17.78
C ALA A 417 18.20 23.64 16.79
N ASP A 418 18.49 22.43 17.23
CA ASP A 418 19.19 21.48 16.38
C ASP A 418 18.37 21.04 15.17
N LEU A 419 19.11 20.70 14.13
CA LEU A 419 18.55 19.99 12.99
C LEU A 419 18.13 18.57 13.40
N SER A 420 16.96 18.17 12.92
CA SER A 420 16.48 16.79 13.03
C SER A 420 17.42 15.82 12.30
N PHE A 421 17.32 14.55 12.64
CA PHE A 421 18.06 13.47 11.99
C PHE A 421 17.90 13.53 10.46
N PRO A 422 19.00 13.42 9.67
CA PRO A 422 18.96 13.51 8.22
C PRO A 422 18.34 12.24 7.60
N VAL A 423 17.01 12.20 7.51
CA VAL A 423 16.24 11.06 6.97
C VAL A 423 16.67 10.66 5.55
N GLY A 424 17.23 11.60 4.77
CA GLY A 424 17.85 11.35 3.46
C GLY A 424 18.87 10.19 3.48
N LEU A 425 19.64 10.07 4.56
CA LEU A 425 20.62 8.98 4.72
C LEU A 425 19.95 7.59 4.77
N LEU A 426 18.74 7.49 5.35
CA LEU A 426 17.98 6.24 5.36
C LEU A 426 17.39 5.94 3.99
N TYR A 427 16.93 6.95 3.25
CA TYR A 427 16.43 6.76 1.88
C TYR A 427 17.53 6.23 0.95
N ASP A 428 18.72 6.84 0.97
CA ASP A 428 19.85 6.40 0.15
C ASP A 428 20.26 4.96 0.49
N ARG A 429 20.28 4.63 1.79
CA ARG A 429 20.56 3.30 2.28
C ARG A 429 19.53 2.29 1.77
N PHE A 430 18.24 2.57 1.92
CA PHE A 430 17.19 1.69 1.42
C PHE A 430 17.25 1.55 -0.10
N GLN A 431 17.47 2.63 -0.85
CA GLN A 431 17.61 2.58 -2.30
C GLN A 431 18.77 1.66 -2.72
N SER A 432 19.93 1.73 -2.04
CA SER A 432 21.07 0.86 -2.31
C SER A 432 20.76 -0.62 -2.00
N LEU A 433 19.99 -0.87 -0.95
CA LEU A 433 19.57 -2.21 -0.55
C LEU A 433 18.60 -2.81 -1.59
N VAL A 434 17.60 -2.03 -2.03
CA VAL A 434 16.66 -2.46 -3.07
C VAL A 434 17.37 -2.82 -4.37
N LEU A 435 18.42 -2.09 -4.75
CA LEU A 435 19.18 -2.33 -5.97
C LEU A 435 20.15 -3.51 -5.89
N SER A 436 20.54 -3.95 -4.69
CA SER A 436 21.57 -4.98 -4.49
C SER A 436 21.02 -6.37 -4.20
N GLN A 437 19.73 -6.50 -3.90
CA GLN A 437 19.17 -7.79 -3.48
C GLN A 437 18.73 -8.68 -4.64
N ASP A 438 19.23 -9.92 -4.62
CA ASP A 438 18.62 -11.06 -5.31
C ASP A 438 17.41 -11.54 -4.48
N LEU A 439 16.23 -11.05 -4.86
CA LEU A 439 15.01 -11.26 -4.08
C LEU A 439 14.54 -12.72 -4.12
N GLN A 440 14.38 -13.32 -2.93
CA GLN A 440 13.79 -14.65 -2.81
C GLN A 440 12.26 -14.60 -2.93
N PHE A 441 11.71 -15.44 -3.80
CA PHE A 441 10.32 -15.37 -4.24
C PHE A 441 9.34 -16.21 -3.39
N GLY A 442 9.15 -15.83 -2.12
CA GLY A 442 8.26 -16.57 -1.21
C GLY A 442 6.82 -16.73 -1.71
N LEU A 443 6.25 -15.71 -2.36
CA LEU A 443 4.88 -15.79 -2.90
C LEU A 443 4.81 -16.51 -4.25
N VAL A 444 5.76 -16.27 -5.15
CA VAL A 444 5.78 -16.90 -6.48
C VAL A 444 5.90 -18.40 -6.35
N THR A 445 6.77 -18.89 -5.46
CA THR A 445 6.92 -20.32 -5.18
C THR A 445 5.64 -20.96 -4.64
N ARG A 446 4.77 -20.22 -3.93
CA ARG A 446 3.46 -20.74 -3.49
C ARG A 446 2.43 -20.79 -4.61
N LEU A 447 2.39 -19.78 -5.48
CA LEU A 447 1.39 -19.68 -6.55
C LEU A 447 1.77 -20.46 -7.82
N ALA A 448 3.06 -20.57 -8.08
CA ALA A 448 3.67 -21.20 -9.25
C ALA A 448 4.97 -21.95 -8.86
N PRO A 449 4.90 -23.05 -8.08
CA PRO A 449 6.09 -23.78 -7.65
C PRO A 449 6.87 -24.47 -8.78
N GLY A 450 6.24 -24.69 -9.94
CA GLY A 450 6.82 -25.36 -11.10
C GLY A 450 7.62 -24.43 -12.03
N ARG A 451 7.84 -24.89 -13.26
CA ARG A 451 8.68 -24.19 -14.25
C ARG A 451 8.11 -22.85 -14.70
N ILE A 452 6.78 -22.71 -14.65
CA ILE A 452 6.12 -21.46 -15.04
C ILE A 452 6.54 -20.32 -14.10
N GLY A 453 6.78 -20.60 -12.81
CA GLY A 453 7.13 -19.59 -11.80
C GLY A 453 8.62 -19.27 -11.69
N GLU A 454 9.51 -20.04 -12.34
CA GLU A 454 10.97 -19.87 -12.21
C GLU A 454 11.47 -18.47 -12.63
N SER A 455 10.84 -17.87 -13.65
CA SER A 455 11.18 -16.52 -14.10
C SER A 455 10.02 -15.87 -14.83
N TRP A 456 10.05 -14.54 -14.91
CA TRP A 456 9.06 -13.76 -15.67
C TRP A 456 9.03 -14.16 -17.15
N LEU A 457 10.18 -14.53 -17.72
CA LEU A 457 10.32 -15.02 -19.09
C LEU A 457 9.58 -16.35 -19.30
N MET A 458 9.67 -17.28 -18.34
CA MET A 458 8.97 -18.57 -18.42
C MET A 458 7.45 -18.38 -18.32
N THR A 459 6.98 -17.53 -17.41
CA THR A 459 5.54 -17.21 -17.32
C THR A 459 5.04 -16.52 -18.59
N ALA A 460 5.69 -15.44 -19.01
CA ALA A 460 5.31 -14.67 -20.20
C ALA A 460 5.41 -15.51 -21.48
N GLY A 461 6.48 -16.31 -21.61
CA GLY A 461 6.68 -17.24 -22.71
C GLY A 461 5.59 -18.30 -22.79
N SER A 462 5.15 -18.85 -21.65
CA SER A 462 4.06 -19.82 -21.61
C SER A 462 2.72 -19.24 -22.09
N PHE A 463 2.33 -18.05 -21.60
CA PHE A 463 1.13 -17.37 -22.10
C PHE A 463 1.25 -16.99 -23.57
N THR A 464 2.42 -16.50 -24.00
CA THR A 464 2.69 -16.13 -25.39
C THR A 464 2.58 -17.34 -26.31
N LEU A 465 3.13 -18.48 -25.91
CA LEU A 465 3.04 -19.73 -26.64
C LEU A 465 1.58 -20.16 -26.82
N VAL A 466 0.77 -20.09 -25.76
CA VAL A 466 -0.68 -20.37 -25.84
C VAL A 466 -1.38 -19.40 -26.79
N VAL A 467 -1.05 -18.10 -26.76
CA VAL A 467 -1.60 -17.10 -27.69
C VAL A 467 -1.23 -17.44 -29.13
N LEU A 468 0.04 -17.74 -29.42
CA LEU A 468 0.51 -18.06 -30.77
C LEU A 468 -0.14 -19.32 -31.31
N PHE A 469 -0.19 -20.40 -30.52
CA PHE A 469 -0.89 -21.62 -30.90
C PHE A 469 -2.40 -21.37 -31.07
N GLY A 470 -3.03 -20.63 -30.16
CA GLY A 470 -4.43 -20.26 -30.26
C GLY A 470 -4.73 -19.49 -31.55
N LEU A 471 -3.89 -18.54 -31.95
CA LEU A 471 -4.04 -17.81 -33.21
C LEU A 471 -3.80 -18.70 -34.44
N LEU A 472 -2.82 -19.61 -34.38
CA LEU A 472 -2.52 -20.55 -35.46
C LEU A 472 -3.66 -21.55 -35.71
N PHE A 473 -4.39 -21.91 -34.65
CA PHE A 473 -5.50 -22.88 -34.71
C PHE A 473 -6.89 -22.25 -34.73
N ALA A 474 -7.03 -20.94 -34.48
CA ALA A 474 -8.31 -20.24 -34.33
C ALA A 474 -9.31 -20.43 -35.48
N ASN A 475 -8.82 -20.67 -36.70
CA ASN A 475 -9.65 -20.83 -37.90
C ASN A 475 -9.59 -22.25 -38.48
N ARG A 476 -8.97 -23.21 -37.77
CA ARG A 476 -8.80 -24.58 -38.28
C ARG A 476 -9.81 -25.57 -37.73
N PHE A 477 -10.55 -25.17 -36.69
CA PHE A 477 -11.53 -26.02 -36.06
C PHE A 477 -12.88 -25.31 -36.08
N ASP A 478 -13.88 -25.98 -36.65
CA ASP A 478 -15.27 -25.57 -36.46
C ASP A 478 -15.64 -25.78 -35.00
N HIS A 479 -15.83 -24.69 -34.28
CA HIS A 479 -16.20 -24.70 -32.87
C HIS A 479 -17.71 -24.79 -32.71
N SER A 480 -18.19 -25.55 -31.73
CA SER A 480 -19.59 -25.43 -31.36
C SER A 480 -19.86 -24.07 -30.70
N SER A 481 -20.94 -23.42 -31.10
CA SER A 481 -21.38 -22.14 -30.55
C SER A 481 -22.80 -22.25 -29.99
N GLN A 482 -23.32 -21.16 -29.44
CA GLN A 482 -24.68 -21.08 -28.90
C GLN A 482 -25.42 -19.98 -29.65
N CYS A 483 -26.62 -20.31 -30.13
CA CYS A 483 -27.49 -19.33 -30.77
C CYS A 483 -27.84 -18.23 -29.77
N LEU A 484 -27.59 -16.98 -30.16
CA LEU A 484 -27.80 -15.82 -29.30
C LEU A 484 -29.28 -15.57 -28.94
N ARG A 485 -30.22 -16.12 -29.73
CA ARG A 485 -31.67 -15.94 -29.53
C ARG A 485 -32.26 -17.05 -28.68
N CYS A 486 -32.07 -18.31 -29.10
CA CYS A 486 -32.71 -19.46 -28.46
C CYS A 486 -31.76 -20.30 -27.60
N GLY A 487 -30.46 -19.97 -27.54
CA GLY A 487 -29.45 -20.75 -26.81
C GLY A 487 -29.28 -22.19 -27.31
N HIS A 488 -29.82 -22.52 -28.48
CA HIS A 488 -29.59 -23.80 -29.15
C HIS A 488 -28.11 -23.93 -29.53
N ARG A 489 -27.52 -25.11 -29.35
CA ARG A 489 -26.11 -25.33 -29.71
C ARG A 489 -26.01 -25.43 -31.22
N ILE A 490 -25.11 -24.68 -31.84
CA ILE A 490 -24.84 -24.70 -33.27
C ILE A 490 -23.52 -25.46 -33.46
N CYS A 491 -23.52 -26.51 -34.29
CA CYS A 491 -22.31 -27.29 -34.58
C CYS A 491 -22.37 -27.87 -35.99
N THR A 492 -21.38 -27.55 -36.83
CA THR A 492 -21.29 -28.02 -38.23
C THR A 492 -21.15 -29.54 -38.34
N ARG A 493 -20.76 -30.23 -37.26
CA ARG A 493 -20.64 -31.69 -37.20
C ARG A 493 -21.95 -32.39 -36.87
N CYS A 494 -22.84 -31.69 -36.16
CA CYS A 494 -24.12 -32.24 -35.71
C CYS A 494 -25.27 -31.85 -36.63
N GLU A 495 -25.20 -30.66 -37.24
CA GLU A 495 -26.23 -30.08 -38.10
C GLU A 495 -25.70 -29.90 -39.52
N GLU A 496 -26.47 -30.33 -40.53
CA GLU A 496 -26.05 -30.27 -41.94
C GLU A 496 -26.04 -28.82 -42.48
N THR A 497 -26.82 -27.92 -41.87
CA THR A 497 -27.14 -26.58 -42.37
C THR A 497 -26.89 -25.52 -41.31
N VAL A 498 -25.62 -25.14 -41.13
CA VAL A 498 -25.25 -24.02 -40.26
C VAL A 498 -25.21 -22.72 -41.07
N TRP A 499 -26.16 -21.81 -40.80
CA TRP A 499 -26.22 -20.52 -41.46
C TRP A 499 -25.15 -19.53 -40.96
N SER A 500 -25.02 -19.38 -39.64
CA SER A 500 -24.00 -18.54 -39.01
C SER A 500 -23.61 -19.08 -37.64
N GLU A 501 -22.44 -18.67 -37.14
CA GLU A 501 -21.97 -19.01 -35.80
C GLU A 501 -22.81 -18.40 -34.67
N GLU A 502 -23.72 -17.47 -34.99
CA GLU A 502 -24.47 -16.69 -34.00
C GLU A 502 -25.97 -17.02 -33.95
N ILE A 503 -26.53 -17.50 -35.05
CA ILE A 503 -27.96 -17.73 -35.21
C ILE A 503 -28.18 -19.13 -35.80
N CYS A 504 -28.92 -19.99 -35.09
CA CYS A 504 -29.27 -21.29 -35.61
C CYS A 504 -30.24 -21.16 -36.78
N GLU A 505 -30.30 -22.17 -37.64
CA GLU A 505 -31.15 -22.18 -38.83
C GLU A 505 -32.62 -21.92 -38.50
N ASP A 506 -33.15 -22.55 -37.44
CA ASP A 506 -34.54 -22.32 -36.99
C ASP A 506 -34.83 -20.84 -36.68
N CYS A 507 -33.90 -20.17 -35.98
CA CYS A 507 -34.07 -18.76 -35.66
C CYS A 507 -33.90 -17.90 -36.91
N HIS A 508 -32.97 -18.26 -37.80
CA HIS A 508 -32.80 -17.57 -39.07
C HIS A 508 -34.09 -17.61 -39.89
N HIS A 509 -34.70 -18.78 -40.07
CA HIS A 509 -35.97 -18.94 -40.79
C HIS A 509 -37.12 -18.18 -40.14
N LEU A 510 -37.26 -18.29 -38.82
CA LEU A 510 -38.33 -17.62 -38.07
C LEU A 510 -38.33 -16.09 -38.23
N PHE A 511 -37.16 -15.48 -38.38
CA PHE A 511 -36.99 -14.02 -38.45
C PHE A 511 -36.82 -13.47 -39.87
N GLN A 512 -36.11 -14.16 -40.77
CA GLN A 512 -35.89 -13.68 -42.15
C GLN A 512 -36.98 -14.11 -43.13
N TYR A 513 -37.62 -15.26 -42.90
CA TYR A 513 -38.66 -15.81 -43.79
C TYR A 513 -39.99 -15.92 -43.05
N PRO A 514 -40.59 -14.78 -42.65
CA PRO A 514 -41.83 -14.77 -41.88
C PRO A 514 -42.99 -15.46 -42.61
N ASP A 515 -43.00 -15.40 -43.94
CA ASP A 515 -44.09 -15.90 -44.79
C ASP A 515 -44.02 -17.42 -45.02
N SER A 516 -42.86 -18.05 -44.77
CA SER A 516 -42.68 -19.50 -44.93
C SER A 516 -43.08 -20.30 -43.68
N THR A 517 -43.43 -19.62 -42.58
CA THR A 517 -43.77 -20.25 -41.30
C THR A 517 -45.24 -19.98 -40.99
N ASP A 518 -45.99 -20.98 -40.51
CA ASP A 518 -47.36 -20.78 -40.04
C ASP A 518 -47.40 -19.62 -39.00
N PRO A 519 -48.22 -18.57 -39.22
CA PRO A 519 -48.30 -17.41 -38.32
C PRO A 519 -48.57 -17.78 -36.86
N SER A 520 -49.37 -18.83 -36.62
CA SER A 520 -49.73 -19.28 -35.26
C SER A 520 -48.55 -19.91 -34.53
N LEU A 521 -47.81 -20.80 -35.20
CA LEU A 521 -46.59 -21.43 -34.67
C LEU A 521 -45.47 -20.40 -34.48
N ARG A 522 -45.35 -19.44 -35.40
CA ARG A 522 -44.40 -18.34 -35.30
C ARG A 522 -44.67 -17.49 -34.06
N MET A 523 -45.91 -17.07 -33.85
CA MET A 523 -46.28 -16.27 -32.68
C MET A 523 -46.05 -17.03 -31.36
N ALA A 524 -46.40 -18.33 -31.31
CA ALA A 524 -46.15 -19.18 -30.14
C ALA A 524 -44.64 -19.32 -29.83
N ARG A 525 -43.81 -19.48 -30.87
CA ARG A 525 -42.35 -19.56 -30.71
C ARG A 525 -41.75 -18.23 -30.27
N LEU A 526 -42.18 -17.11 -30.84
CA LEU A 526 -41.76 -15.77 -30.42
C LEU A 526 -42.13 -15.49 -28.96
N GLN A 527 -43.32 -15.89 -28.52
CA GLN A 527 -43.73 -15.76 -27.12
C GLN A 527 -42.85 -16.60 -26.19
N THR A 528 -42.50 -17.82 -26.60
CA THR A 528 -41.61 -18.71 -25.84
C THR A 528 -40.19 -18.12 -25.72
N LEU A 529 -39.64 -17.60 -26.81
CA LEU A 529 -38.34 -16.93 -26.82
C LEU A 529 -38.35 -15.65 -25.95
N SER A 530 -39.43 -14.86 -26.01
CA SER A 530 -39.61 -13.68 -25.17
C SER A 530 -39.65 -14.04 -23.68
N ARG A 531 -40.43 -15.05 -23.27
CA ARG A 531 -40.48 -15.53 -21.88
C ARG A 531 -39.11 -15.99 -21.39
N ARG A 532 -38.37 -16.73 -22.22
CA ARG A 532 -37.00 -17.14 -21.92
C ARG A 532 -36.05 -15.95 -21.80
N GLY A 533 -36.15 -14.97 -22.69
CA GLY A 533 -35.37 -13.73 -22.64
C GLY A 533 -35.55 -13.01 -21.30
N VAL A 534 -36.80 -12.80 -20.87
CA VAL A 534 -37.12 -12.20 -19.56
C VAL A 534 -36.54 -13.02 -18.40
N MET A 535 -36.59 -14.35 -18.47
CA MET A 535 -36.00 -15.22 -17.44
C MET A 535 -34.48 -15.07 -17.39
N ILE A 536 -33.80 -15.13 -18.54
CA ILE A 536 -32.35 -14.94 -18.62
C ILE A 536 -31.97 -13.55 -18.11
N ASP A 537 -32.75 -12.51 -18.44
CA ASP A 537 -32.50 -11.16 -17.96
C ASP A 537 -32.57 -11.04 -16.44
N ARG A 538 -33.53 -11.71 -15.81
CA ARG A 538 -33.62 -11.79 -14.34
C ARG A 538 -32.45 -12.55 -13.74
N ILE A 539 -32.04 -13.66 -14.35
CA ILE A 539 -30.89 -14.44 -13.90
C ILE A 539 -29.61 -13.63 -14.02
N VAL A 540 -29.39 -12.95 -15.15
CA VAL A 540 -28.21 -12.10 -15.37
C VAL A 540 -28.23 -10.92 -14.41
N LEU A 541 -29.37 -10.29 -14.16
CA LEU A 541 -29.48 -9.21 -13.18
C LEU A 541 -29.08 -9.70 -11.78
N ALA A 542 -29.62 -10.83 -11.33
CA ALA A 542 -29.28 -11.42 -10.04
C ALA A 542 -27.80 -11.82 -9.96
N ALA A 543 -27.28 -12.48 -11.01
CA ALA A 543 -25.89 -12.89 -11.09
C ALA A 543 -24.92 -11.69 -11.16
N SER A 544 -25.32 -10.58 -11.78
CA SER A 544 -24.52 -9.35 -11.86
C SER A 544 -24.35 -8.66 -10.50
N VAL A 545 -25.31 -8.86 -9.59
CA VAL A 545 -25.21 -8.36 -8.20
C VAL A 545 -24.37 -9.29 -7.34
N LEU A 546 -24.42 -10.61 -7.59
CA LEU A 546 -23.75 -11.62 -6.76
C LEU A 546 -22.31 -11.91 -7.18
N ILE A 547 -22.01 -11.84 -8.48
CA ILE A 547 -20.75 -12.26 -9.07
C ILE A 547 -20.17 -11.09 -9.87
N PRO A 548 -19.06 -10.48 -9.42
CA PRO A 548 -18.42 -9.39 -10.14
C PRO A 548 -17.99 -9.84 -11.54
N GLY A 549 -18.14 -8.95 -12.52
CA GLY A 549 -17.76 -9.21 -13.91
C GLY A 549 -18.84 -9.89 -14.78
N VAL A 550 -19.86 -10.53 -14.20
CA VAL A 550 -20.92 -11.21 -14.99
C VAL A 550 -21.70 -10.24 -15.88
N ALA A 551 -21.97 -9.01 -15.41
CA ALA A 551 -22.66 -7.99 -16.21
C ALA A 551 -21.89 -7.67 -17.51
N GLY A 552 -20.56 -7.56 -17.43
CA GLY A 552 -19.71 -7.29 -18.59
C GLY A 552 -19.70 -8.45 -19.58
N ILE A 553 -19.56 -9.70 -19.10
CA ILE A 553 -19.60 -10.89 -19.97
C ILE A 553 -20.98 -11.02 -20.64
N ALA A 554 -22.05 -10.86 -19.88
CA ALA A 554 -23.43 -10.97 -20.39
C ALA A 554 -23.80 -9.86 -21.39
N SER A 555 -23.15 -8.70 -21.31
CA SER A 555 -23.29 -7.58 -22.25
C SER A 555 -22.32 -7.63 -23.44
N ARG A 556 -21.49 -8.70 -23.54
CA ARG A 556 -20.43 -8.87 -24.54
C ARG A 556 -19.37 -7.76 -24.49
N ARG A 557 -19.19 -7.16 -23.31
CA ARG A 557 -18.17 -6.18 -22.97
C ARG A 557 -17.18 -6.83 -21.99
N PRO A 558 -16.28 -7.72 -22.45
CA PRO A 558 -15.27 -8.35 -21.60
C PRO A 558 -14.34 -7.31 -20.94
N ASP A 559 -14.16 -6.15 -21.56
CA ASP A 559 -13.50 -4.98 -20.98
C ASP A 559 -14.18 -4.56 -19.67
N PHE A 560 -15.50 -4.39 -19.67
CA PHE A 560 -16.27 -4.05 -18.47
C PHE A 560 -16.22 -5.17 -17.42
N ALA A 561 -16.14 -6.43 -17.83
CA ALA A 561 -15.99 -7.54 -16.89
C ALA A 561 -14.65 -7.48 -16.15
N MET A 562 -13.54 -7.24 -16.87
CA MET A 562 -12.21 -7.12 -16.29
C MET A 562 -12.10 -5.92 -15.35
N PHE A 563 -12.50 -4.72 -15.80
CA PHE A 563 -12.47 -3.52 -14.96
C PHE A 563 -13.40 -3.65 -13.74
N GLY A 564 -14.58 -4.26 -13.93
CA GLY A 564 -15.49 -4.55 -12.83
C GLY A 564 -14.87 -5.48 -11.79
N LEU A 565 -14.09 -6.49 -12.21
CA LEU A 565 -13.36 -7.38 -11.31
C LEU A 565 -12.22 -6.66 -10.59
N LEU A 566 -11.44 -5.80 -11.26
CA LEU A 566 -10.38 -5.01 -10.63
C LEU A 566 -10.94 -4.12 -9.51
N LEU A 567 -12.00 -3.37 -9.82
CA LEU A 567 -12.65 -2.49 -8.83
C LEU A 567 -13.30 -3.29 -7.71
N PHE A 568 -13.94 -4.42 -8.01
CA PHE A 568 -14.53 -5.26 -6.97
C PHE A 568 -13.46 -5.86 -6.05
N SER A 569 -12.35 -6.35 -6.58
CA SER A 569 -11.23 -6.85 -5.78
C SER A 569 -10.68 -5.76 -4.86
N TRP A 570 -10.60 -4.51 -5.33
CA TRP A 570 -10.21 -3.37 -4.49
C TRP A 570 -11.22 -3.11 -3.38
N ILE A 571 -12.52 -3.07 -3.70
CA ILE A 571 -13.60 -2.89 -2.72
C ILE A 571 -13.56 -4.01 -1.66
N ALA A 572 -13.36 -5.26 -2.10
CA ALA A 572 -13.26 -6.40 -1.19
C ALA A 572 -12.06 -6.26 -0.25
N ALA A 573 -10.88 -5.89 -0.78
CA ALA A 573 -9.69 -5.64 0.03
C ALA A 573 -9.94 -4.51 1.04
N TRP A 574 -10.52 -3.39 0.62
CA TRP A 574 -10.84 -2.28 1.50
C TRP A 574 -11.85 -2.64 2.60
N ILE A 575 -12.89 -3.42 2.31
CA ILE A 575 -13.87 -3.87 3.32
C ILE A 575 -13.23 -4.78 4.37
N VAL A 576 -12.29 -5.65 3.95
CA VAL A 576 -11.58 -6.56 4.86
C VAL A 576 -10.53 -5.81 5.67
N TRP A 577 -9.85 -4.84 5.04
CA TRP A 577 -8.73 -4.08 5.61
C TRP A 577 -8.95 -2.57 5.48
N PRO A 578 -9.93 -2.01 6.22
CA PRO A 578 -10.28 -0.59 6.10
C PRO A 578 -9.19 0.37 6.59
N PHE A 579 -8.21 -0.14 7.34
CA PHE A 579 -7.07 0.61 7.86
C PHE A 579 -5.73 0.11 7.30
N GLY A 580 -5.73 -0.79 6.33
CA GLY A 580 -4.53 -1.52 5.89
C GLY A 580 -4.49 -2.97 6.40
N VAL A 581 -3.61 -3.75 5.77
CA VAL A 581 -3.31 -5.16 6.09
C VAL A 581 -2.36 -5.26 7.28
N PHE A 582 -1.39 -4.35 7.37
CA PHE A 582 -0.39 -4.30 8.44
C PHE A 582 -0.83 -3.33 9.52
N ASP A 583 -0.50 -3.66 10.78
CA ASP A 583 -0.81 -2.81 11.92
C ASP A 583 -0.16 -1.42 11.76
N ASP A 584 -0.92 -0.37 12.06
CA ASP A 584 -0.38 0.99 12.12
C ASP A 584 0.58 1.09 13.31
N PRO A 585 1.84 1.50 13.13
CA PRO A 585 2.80 1.68 14.22
C PRO A 585 2.46 2.88 15.13
N LEU A 586 1.17 3.21 15.29
CA LEU A 586 0.63 4.37 16.01
C LEU A 586 1.03 5.72 15.40
N LEU A 587 1.34 5.76 14.11
CA LEU A 587 1.81 6.98 13.44
C LEU A 587 0.76 7.58 12.52
N MET A 588 -0.16 6.77 11.96
CA MET A 588 -1.19 7.26 11.06
C MET A 588 -2.49 7.66 11.76
N GLY A 589 -2.95 6.86 12.73
CA GLY A 589 -4.27 7.04 13.34
C GLY A 589 -5.38 7.10 12.30
N ASP A 590 -6.27 8.07 12.42
CA ASP A 590 -7.37 8.31 11.48
C ASP A 590 -6.91 8.59 10.03
N ALA A 591 -5.66 8.99 9.82
CA ALA A 591 -5.08 9.17 8.49
C ALA A 591 -5.15 7.89 7.68
N ALA A 592 -4.86 6.75 8.32
CA ALA A 592 -4.88 5.43 7.70
C ALA A 592 -6.25 5.16 7.06
N TRP A 593 -7.32 5.39 7.83
CA TRP A 593 -8.67 5.19 7.35
C TRP A 593 -8.98 6.05 6.13
N LEU A 594 -8.62 7.33 6.15
CA LEU A 594 -8.86 8.23 5.02
C LEU A 594 -8.08 7.81 3.76
N CYS A 595 -6.82 7.40 3.93
CA CYS A 595 -5.99 6.90 2.83
C CYS A 595 -6.62 5.70 2.11
N PHE A 596 -7.35 4.82 2.81
CA PHE A 596 -8.04 3.67 2.19
C PHE A 596 -9.50 3.94 1.83
N LEU A 597 -10.19 4.79 2.58
CA LEU A 597 -11.58 5.19 2.33
C LEU A 597 -11.73 5.87 0.98
N ILE A 598 -10.89 6.87 0.68
CA ILE A 598 -11.00 7.66 -0.56
C ILE A 598 -10.94 6.75 -1.79
N PRO A 599 -9.89 5.93 -2.00
CA PRO A 599 -9.86 5.02 -3.14
C PRO A 599 -10.94 3.93 -3.06
N GLY A 600 -11.32 3.47 -1.86
CA GLY A 600 -12.42 2.54 -1.66
C GLY A 600 -13.76 3.06 -2.17
N VAL A 601 -14.14 4.28 -1.78
CA VAL A 601 -15.38 4.97 -2.22
C VAL A 601 -15.34 5.21 -3.73
N LEU A 602 -14.21 5.70 -4.25
CA LEU A 602 -14.04 5.88 -5.71
C LEU A 602 -14.20 4.56 -6.47
N ALA A 603 -13.69 3.45 -5.92
CA ALA A 603 -13.87 2.13 -6.52
C ALA A 603 -15.34 1.68 -6.49
N VAL A 604 -16.09 1.91 -5.40
CA VAL A 604 -17.53 1.60 -5.29
C VAL A 604 -18.34 2.37 -6.33
N LEU A 605 -18.10 3.67 -6.46
CA LEU A 605 -18.80 4.52 -7.43
C LEU A 605 -18.50 4.08 -8.86
N SER A 606 -17.22 3.82 -9.16
CA SER A 606 -16.77 3.36 -10.48
C SER A 606 -17.35 1.98 -10.83
N TYR A 607 -17.35 1.04 -9.88
CA TYR A 607 -17.91 -0.30 -10.08
C TYR A 607 -19.41 -0.23 -10.37
N SER A 608 -20.14 0.58 -9.60
CA SER A 608 -21.57 0.82 -9.81
C SER A 608 -21.84 1.38 -11.21
N GLY A 609 -21.03 2.34 -11.65
CA GLY A 609 -21.09 2.89 -13.02
C GLY A 609 -20.87 1.82 -14.10
N ILE A 610 -19.87 0.95 -13.95
CA ILE A 610 -19.60 -0.15 -14.90
C ILE A 610 -20.75 -1.16 -14.96
N VAL A 611 -21.32 -1.52 -13.81
CA VAL A 611 -22.46 -2.45 -13.76
C VAL A 611 -23.69 -1.84 -14.46
N ILE A 612 -24.01 -0.57 -14.19
CA ILE A 612 -25.13 0.13 -14.86
C ILE A 612 -24.88 0.21 -16.37
N ALA A 613 -23.68 0.64 -16.79
CA ALA A 613 -23.32 0.74 -18.21
C ALA A 613 -23.40 -0.61 -18.93
N SER A 614 -22.97 -1.69 -18.27
CA SER A 614 -23.07 -3.06 -18.80
C SER A 614 -24.54 -3.49 -19.00
N LEU A 615 -25.40 -3.21 -18.01
CA LEU A 615 -26.83 -3.55 -18.08
C LEU A 615 -27.56 -2.73 -19.17
N VAL A 616 -27.21 -1.46 -19.36
CA VAL A 616 -27.74 -0.62 -20.45
C VAL A 616 -27.27 -1.15 -21.80
N ALA A 617 -25.98 -1.42 -21.96
CA ALA A 617 -25.42 -1.95 -23.21
C ALA A 617 -26.12 -3.26 -23.61
N ARG A 618 -26.40 -4.14 -22.65
CA ARG A 618 -27.10 -5.41 -22.90
C ARG A 618 -28.51 -5.24 -23.42
N LYS A 619 -29.26 -4.21 -22.99
CA LYS A 619 -30.64 -3.95 -23.46
C LYS A 619 -30.70 -3.43 -24.89
N ASN A 620 -29.59 -2.90 -25.42
CA ASN A 620 -29.51 -2.37 -26.78
C ASN A 620 -29.19 -3.44 -27.84
N PHE A 621 -28.91 -4.69 -27.43
CA PHE A 621 -28.71 -5.86 -28.29
C PHE A 621 -29.92 -6.79 -28.25
#